data_AF-A0A9D4V8P1-F1
#
_entry.id   AF-A0A9D4V8P1-F1
#
_cell.length_a   1.000
_cell.length_b   1.000
_cell.length_c   1.000
_cell.angle_alpha   90.00
_cell.angle_beta   90.00
_cell.angle_gamma   90.00
#
_symmetry.space_group_name_H-M   'P 1'
#
loop_
_entity.id
_entity.type
_entity.pdbx_description
1 polymer ?
#
loop_
_entity_poly.entity_id
_entity_poly.type
_entity_poly.pdbx_seq_one_letter_code
_entity_poly.pdbx_strand_id
1 'polypeptide(L)'
;MPIMNQYVPDLDKGKGMYFYFIKSEVKTPGGLLARPVLTSYYKSHWFTGRPYDPCNVYTSPNETVLCPDSFQSMYSQMLCGLLHRTDVLRMGAVFASGFLRAIRFLQDNWQQLCADIRTGELSHIITHEPSRRAVGALLTSMGPNMESANEIASICSKCQERSSWKGIIPLIWPRTKYIDVIVTGAKAQYIPMLNMSGHLLLPQPSLSHMAPRRLAT
;
A
#
# COMPACT_ATOMS: atom_id res chain seq x y z
N MET A 1 3.32 -24.00 -4.02
CA MET A 1 2.23 -23.16 -4.55
C MET A 1 1.56 -22.46 -3.38
N PRO A 2 1.41 -21.12 -3.38
CA PRO A 2 0.76 -20.40 -2.27
C PRO A 2 -0.70 -20.84 -2.07
N ILE A 3 -1.16 -20.93 -0.82
CA ILE A 3 -2.55 -21.34 -0.49
C ILE A 3 -3.57 -20.45 -1.22
N MET A 4 -3.30 -19.14 -1.32
CA MET A 4 -4.20 -18.21 -2.01
C MET A 4 -4.39 -18.53 -3.50
N ASN A 5 -3.41 -19.15 -4.18
CA ASN A 5 -3.55 -19.52 -5.59
C ASN A 5 -4.56 -20.65 -5.81
N GLN A 6 -4.93 -21.40 -4.76
CA GLN A 6 -5.98 -22.41 -4.84
C GLN A 6 -7.38 -21.79 -4.95
N TYR A 7 -7.56 -20.59 -4.39
CA TYR A 7 -8.86 -19.90 -4.33
C TYR A 7 -8.94 -18.73 -5.32
N VAL A 8 -7.80 -18.09 -5.59
CA VAL A 8 -7.69 -16.95 -6.50
C VAL A 8 -6.54 -17.26 -7.48
N PRO A 9 -6.82 -17.83 -8.65
CA PRO A 9 -5.78 -18.16 -9.63
C PRO A 9 -5.14 -16.89 -10.21
N ASP A 10 -4.00 -17.05 -10.88
CA ASP A 10 -3.30 -15.99 -11.63
C ASP A 10 -2.86 -14.78 -10.78
N LEU A 11 -2.42 -14.99 -9.53
CA LEU A 11 -1.82 -13.91 -8.72
C LEU A 11 -0.37 -13.60 -9.10
N ASP A 12 0.28 -14.52 -9.81
CA ASP A 12 1.62 -14.40 -10.39
C ASP A 12 1.65 -13.52 -11.67
N LYS A 13 0.48 -13.20 -12.24
CA LYS A 13 0.35 -12.39 -13.47
C LYS A 13 0.19 -10.89 -13.21
N GLY A 14 0.57 -10.42 -12.04
CA GLY A 14 0.42 -9.02 -11.65
C GLY A 14 1.11 -8.70 -10.33
N LYS A 15 0.69 -7.60 -9.71
CA LYS A 15 1.33 -7.02 -8.53
C LYS A 15 0.37 -6.92 -7.36
N GLY A 16 0.95 -6.92 -6.16
CA GLY A 16 0.27 -6.57 -4.91
C GLY A 16 0.54 -5.12 -4.51
N MET A 17 -0.51 -4.34 -4.27
CA MET A 17 -0.40 -2.99 -3.73
C MET A 17 -0.61 -3.00 -2.21
N TYR A 18 0.47 -3.03 -1.45
CA TYR A 18 0.42 -3.08 0.01
C TYR A 18 0.97 -1.81 0.63
N PHE A 19 0.22 -1.25 1.58
CA PHE A 19 0.64 -0.12 2.39
C PHE A 19 1.34 -0.61 3.67
N TYR A 20 2.66 -0.63 3.63
CA TYR A 20 3.50 -1.05 4.76
C TYR A 20 4.19 0.15 5.39
N PHE A 21 4.25 0.17 6.73
CA PHE A 21 4.84 1.28 7.47
C PHE A 21 5.76 0.76 8.56
N ILE A 22 6.96 1.32 8.62
CA ILE A 22 7.79 1.22 9.81
C ILE A 22 7.28 2.17 10.90
N LYS A 23 7.67 1.90 12.14
CA LYS A 23 7.39 2.71 13.32
C LYS A 23 8.67 3.02 14.07
N SER A 24 8.57 3.92 15.04
CA SER A 24 9.71 4.31 15.87
C SER A 24 10.33 3.11 16.57
N GLU A 25 11.63 3.21 16.79
CA GLU A 25 12.43 2.26 17.53
C GLU A 25 13.22 3.00 18.61
N VAL A 26 13.40 2.36 19.76
CA VAL A 26 14.04 2.95 20.93
C VAL A 26 15.11 1.98 21.43
N LYS A 27 16.27 2.49 21.82
CA LYS A 27 17.27 1.67 22.53
C LYS A 27 16.91 1.64 24.01
N THR A 28 16.82 0.43 24.56
CA THR A 28 16.70 0.20 25.99
C THR A 28 17.98 0.62 26.72
N PRO A 29 17.95 0.87 28.04
CA PRO A 29 19.17 1.15 28.82
C PRO A 29 20.25 0.09 28.69
N GLY A 30 19.88 -1.18 28.46
CA GLY A 30 20.80 -2.29 28.21
C GLY A 30 21.32 -2.38 26.78
N GLY A 31 21.06 -1.39 25.92
CA GLY A 31 21.54 -1.34 24.53
C GLY A 31 20.71 -2.14 23.51
N LEU A 32 19.72 -2.92 23.96
CA LEU A 32 18.83 -3.66 23.06
C LEU A 32 17.83 -2.74 22.36
N LEU A 33 17.54 -3.03 21.08
CA LEU A 33 16.60 -2.24 20.28
C LEU A 33 15.16 -2.75 20.48
N ALA A 34 14.29 -1.90 21.03
CA ALA A 34 12.86 -2.13 21.14
C ALA A 34 12.12 -1.49 19.96
N ARG A 35 11.41 -2.30 19.19
CA ARG A 35 10.63 -1.87 18.02
C ARG A 35 9.48 -2.82 17.72
N PRO A 36 8.43 -2.37 17.01
CA PRO A 36 7.35 -3.27 16.61
C PRO A 36 7.85 -4.41 15.71
N VAL A 37 7.24 -5.59 15.83
CA VAL A 37 7.64 -6.80 15.10
C VAL A 37 7.70 -6.58 13.58
N LEU A 38 6.71 -5.87 13.02
CA LEU A 38 6.66 -5.54 11.60
C LEU A 38 7.77 -4.59 11.18
N THR A 39 8.13 -3.61 12.02
CA THR A 39 9.29 -2.75 11.76
C THR A 39 10.57 -3.56 11.75
N SER A 40 10.71 -4.52 12.66
CA SER A 40 11.85 -5.44 12.66
C SER A 40 11.89 -6.31 11.41
N TYR A 41 10.73 -6.81 10.96
CA TYR A 41 10.62 -7.62 9.75
C TYR A 41 10.95 -6.82 8.48
N TYR A 42 10.36 -5.64 8.29
CA TYR A 42 10.61 -4.80 7.11
C TYR A 42 12.08 -4.37 7.00
N LYS A 43 12.77 -4.15 8.13
CA LYS A 43 14.21 -3.83 8.17
C LYS A 43 15.12 -5.06 8.03
N SER A 44 14.59 -6.27 8.06
CA SER A 44 15.39 -7.49 7.97
C SER A 44 15.73 -7.87 6.53
N HIS A 45 16.81 -8.63 6.35
CA HIS A 45 17.19 -9.18 5.04
C HIS A 45 16.09 -10.06 4.42
N TRP A 46 15.26 -10.70 5.24
CA TRP A 46 14.11 -11.48 4.78
C TRP A 46 13.09 -10.65 3.99
N PHE A 47 13.01 -9.35 4.26
CA PHE A 47 12.17 -8.44 3.49
C PHE A 47 12.98 -7.71 2.42
N THR A 48 14.11 -7.08 2.78
CA THR A 48 14.86 -6.22 1.86
C THR A 48 15.61 -6.99 0.77
N GLY A 49 16.07 -8.20 1.07
CA GLY A 49 16.78 -9.10 0.16
C GLY A 49 15.97 -10.35 -0.20
N ARG A 50 14.64 -10.27 -0.14
CA ARG A 50 13.77 -11.41 -0.48
C ARG A 50 14.05 -11.92 -1.90
N PRO A 51 14.11 -13.24 -2.13
CA PRO A 51 14.26 -13.78 -3.47
C PRO A 51 13.05 -13.39 -4.33
N TYR A 52 13.25 -13.38 -5.65
CA TYR A 52 12.16 -13.13 -6.58
C TYR A 52 11.07 -14.21 -6.43
N ASP A 53 9.85 -13.77 -6.17
CA ASP A 53 8.66 -14.60 -6.10
C ASP A 53 7.57 -13.94 -6.96
N PRO A 54 7.15 -14.57 -8.07
CA PRO A 54 6.10 -14.06 -8.95
C PRO A 54 4.81 -13.71 -8.21
N CYS A 55 4.46 -14.47 -7.17
CA CYS A 55 3.25 -14.22 -6.40
C CYS A 55 3.41 -13.04 -5.43
N ASN A 56 4.64 -12.58 -5.14
CA ASN A 56 4.98 -11.53 -4.17
C ASN A 56 5.73 -10.35 -4.78
N VAL A 57 5.37 -9.98 -6.01
CA VAL A 57 5.78 -8.71 -6.63
C VAL A 57 4.91 -7.57 -6.10
N TYR A 58 5.53 -6.57 -5.46
CA TYR A 58 4.83 -5.41 -4.90
C TYR A 58 4.99 -4.17 -5.80
N THR A 59 4.02 -3.25 -5.70
CA THR A 59 4.12 -1.93 -6.35
C THR A 59 5.14 -1.03 -5.66
N SER A 60 5.24 -1.13 -4.34
CA SER A 60 6.04 -0.24 -3.49
C SER A 60 7.51 -0.69 -3.39
N PRO A 61 8.49 0.17 -3.75
CA PRO A 61 9.90 -0.09 -3.49
C PRO A 61 10.20 -0.18 -1.98
N ASN A 62 11.22 -0.93 -1.59
CA ASN A 62 11.58 -1.12 -0.17
C ASN A 62 11.89 0.21 0.53
N GLU A 63 12.50 1.14 -0.19
CA GLU A 63 12.88 2.49 0.28
C GLU A 63 11.66 3.32 0.68
N THR A 64 10.51 3.10 0.05
CA THR A 64 9.26 3.80 0.38
C THR A 64 8.63 3.23 1.67
N VAL A 65 8.75 1.92 1.88
CA VAL A 65 8.28 1.22 3.10
C VAL A 65 9.17 1.56 4.30
N LEU A 66 10.48 1.71 4.07
CA LEU A 66 11.48 2.02 5.08
C LEU A 66 11.61 3.52 5.37
N CYS A 67 10.81 4.36 4.73
CA CYS A 67 10.77 5.79 5.03
C CYS A 67 10.22 6.01 6.45
N PRO A 68 10.96 6.71 7.34
CA PRO A 68 10.52 6.95 8.72
C PRO A 68 9.36 7.95 8.80
N ASP A 69 9.25 8.86 7.83
CA ASP A 69 8.15 9.80 7.71
C ASP A 69 6.92 9.08 7.14
N SER A 70 5.86 9.00 7.95
CA SER A 70 4.64 8.29 7.56
C SER A 70 3.88 8.95 6.42
N PHE A 71 3.97 10.28 6.28
CA PHE A 71 3.32 11.01 5.18
C PHE A 71 4.05 10.71 3.87
N GLN A 72 5.37 10.84 3.85
CA GLN A 72 6.18 10.58 2.67
C GLN A 72 6.10 9.12 2.24
N SER A 73 6.16 8.20 3.21
CA SER A 73 5.95 6.77 2.97
C SER A 73 4.60 6.49 2.32
N MET A 74 3.51 7.08 2.84
CA MET A 74 2.16 6.91 2.28
C MET A 74 2.07 7.49 0.86
N TYR A 75 2.56 8.71 0.66
CA TYR A 75 2.54 9.39 -0.62
C TYR A 75 3.27 8.59 -1.69
N SER A 76 4.51 8.18 -1.43
CA SER A 76 5.33 7.42 -2.36
C SER A 76 4.71 6.06 -2.69
N GLN A 77 4.19 5.33 -1.70
CA GLN A 77 3.53 4.04 -1.93
C GLN A 77 2.24 4.20 -2.74
N MET A 78 1.44 5.24 -2.47
CA MET A 78 0.23 5.53 -3.23
C MET A 78 0.57 5.85 -4.69
N LEU A 79 1.57 6.69 -4.93
CA LEU A 79 2.02 7.05 -6.27
C LEU A 79 2.49 5.82 -7.06
N CYS A 80 3.33 4.97 -6.46
CA CYS A 80 3.73 3.70 -7.09
C CYS A 80 2.54 2.79 -7.41
N GLY A 81 1.52 2.76 -6.54
CA GLY A 81 0.31 1.99 -6.77
C GLY A 81 -0.56 2.53 -7.91
N LEU A 82 -0.60 3.85 -8.11
CA LEU A 82 -1.30 4.49 -9.24
C LEU A 82 -0.55 4.28 -10.57
N LEU A 83 0.78 4.35 -10.54
CA LEU A 83 1.63 4.10 -11.70
C LEU A 83 1.46 2.67 -12.23
N HIS A 84 1.29 1.70 -11.34
CA HIS A 84 1.04 0.29 -11.68
C HIS A 84 -0.45 -0.10 -11.66
N ARG A 85 -1.40 0.85 -11.80
CA ARG A 85 -2.82 0.59 -11.53
C ARG A 85 -3.41 -0.60 -12.29
N THR A 86 -2.96 -0.85 -13.52
CA THR A 86 -3.40 -1.94 -14.40
C THR A 86 -2.77 -3.29 -14.05
N ASP A 87 -1.73 -3.31 -13.23
CA ASP A 87 -1.05 -4.53 -12.79
C ASP A 87 -1.55 -5.01 -11.43
N VAL A 88 -2.28 -4.17 -10.68
CA VAL A 88 -2.73 -4.48 -9.32
C VAL A 88 -3.83 -5.55 -9.35
N LEU A 89 -3.53 -6.71 -8.77
CA LEU A 89 -4.46 -7.84 -8.62
C LEU A 89 -4.97 -7.99 -7.18
N ARG A 90 -4.20 -7.48 -6.22
CA ARG A 90 -4.51 -7.53 -4.79
C ARG A 90 -4.00 -6.26 -4.16
N MET A 91 -4.71 -5.77 -3.16
CA MET A 91 -4.25 -4.61 -2.41
C MET A 91 -4.58 -4.74 -0.94
N GLY A 92 -3.84 -4.06 -0.08
CA GLY A 92 -4.01 -4.28 1.34
C GLY A 92 -3.12 -3.47 2.25
N ALA A 93 -3.26 -3.77 3.53
CA ALA A 93 -2.41 -3.31 4.61
C ALA A 93 -2.52 -4.34 5.73
N VAL A 94 -1.61 -4.32 6.70
CA VAL A 94 -1.69 -5.29 7.82
C VAL A 94 -3.04 -5.20 8.55
N PHE A 95 -3.57 -3.99 8.75
CA PHE A 95 -4.88 -3.79 9.37
C PHE A 95 -5.81 -2.98 8.47
N ALA A 96 -7.11 -3.29 8.55
CA ALA A 96 -8.17 -2.53 7.87
C ALA A 96 -8.08 -1.01 8.10
N SER A 97 -7.74 -0.58 9.32
CA SER A 97 -7.57 0.83 9.65
C SER A 97 -6.43 1.50 8.89
N GLY A 98 -5.34 0.77 8.59
CA GLY A 98 -4.24 1.29 7.77
C GLY A 98 -4.65 1.47 6.31
N PHE A 99 -5.41 0.50 5.79
CA PHE A 99 -5.92 0.56 4.42
C PHE A 99 -6.94 1.69 4.23
N LEU A 100 -7.89 1.86 5.15
CA LEU A 100 -8.86 2.97 5.12
C LEU A 100 -8.17 4.33 5.20
N ARG A 101 -7.07 4.44 5.97
CA ARG A 101 -6.25 5.66 5.99
C ARG A 101 -5.58 5.93 4.65
N ALA A 102 -5.17 4.90 3.91
CA ALA A 102 -4.62 5.07 2.57
C ALA A 102 -5.70 5.53 1.57
N ILE A 103 -6.91 4.96 1.64
CA ILE A 103 -8.04 5.45 0.84
C ILE A 103 -8.33 6.91 1.18
N ARG A 104 -8.37 7.27 2.47
CA ARG A 104 -8.56 8.67 2.88
C ARG A 104 -7.44 9.57 2.36
N PHE A 105 -6.19 9.12 2.42
CA PHE A 105 -5.05 9.86 1.88
C PHE A 105 -5.22 10.16 0.39
N LEU A 106 -5.71 9.21 -0.40
CA LEU A 106 -6.02 9.44 -1.81
C LEU A 106 -7.09 10.53 -1.97
N GLN A 107 -8.16 10.51 -1.16
CA GLN A 107 -9.22 11.53 -1.22
C GLN A 107 -8.67 12.95 -1.00
N ASP A 108 -7.70 13.08 -0.09
CA ASP A 108 -7.15 14.37 0.30
C ASP A 108 -6.00 14.83 -0.61
N ASN A 109 -5.35 13.94 -1.40
CA ASN A 109 -4.10 14.25 -2.12
C ASN A 109 -4.11 13.88 -3.62
N TRP A 110 -5.24 13.43 -4.19
CA TRP A 110 -5.29 12.95 -5.57
C TRP A 110 -4.83 13.98 -6.60
N GLN A 111 -5.06 15.28 -6.38
CA GLN A 111 -4.65 16.33 -7.32
C GLN A 111 -3.14 16.36 -7.51
N GLN A 112 -2.39 16.31 -6.39
CA GLN A 112 -0.93 16.34 -6.43
C GLN A 112 -0.38 15.03 -7.01
N LEU A 113 -0.97 13.88 -6.64
CA LEU A 113 -0.60 12.58 -7.20
C LEU A 113 -0.79 12.55 -8.73
N CYS A 114 -1.91 13.06 -9.24
CA CYS A 114 -2.17 13.19 -10.66
C CYS A 114 -1.21 14.17 -11.34
N ALA A 115 -0.79 15.25 -10.66
CA ALA A 115 0.19 16.18 -11.20
C ALA A 115 1.55 15.50 -11.40
N ASP A 116 2.03 14.76 -10.40
CA ASP A 116 3.31 14.03 -10.47
C ASP A 116 3.30 12.95 -11.58
N ILE A 117 2.17 12.23 -11.77
CA ILE A 117 2.01 11.27 -12.88
C ILE A 117 2.03 11.99 -14.24
N ARG A 118 1.40 13.16 -14.32
CA ARG A 118 1.29 13.93 -15.56
C ARG A 118 2.63 14.48 -16.01
N THR A 119 3.45 14.97 -15.08
CA THR A 119 4.77 15.54 -15.38
C THR A 119 5.87 14.48 -15.43
N GLY A 120 5.67 13.32 -14.79
CA GLY A 120 6.72 12.34 -14.59
C GLY A 120 7.75 12.79 -13.54
N GLU A 121 7.41 13.80 -12.72
CA GLU A 121 8.31 14.38 -11.73
C GLU A 121 7.73 14.24 -10.32
N LEU A 122 8.58 13.82 -9.39
CA LEU A 122 8.17 13.65 -7.99
C LEU A 122 8.18 14.99 -7.25
N SER A 123 7.03 15.31 -6.64
CA SER A 123 6.84 16.50 -5.81
C SER A 123 7.97 16.71 -4.78
N HIS A 124 8.38 17.97 -4.59
CA HIS A 124 9.38 18.36 -3.58
C HIS A 124 8.91 18.14 -2.13
N ILE A 125 7.63 17.82 -1.92
CA ILE A 125 7.09 17.43 -0.61
C ILE A 125 7.79 16.16 -0.09
N ILE A 126 8.26 15.29 -0.99
CA ILE A 126 9.05 14.12 -0.61
C ILE A 126 10.50 14.54 -0.46
N THR A 127 11.01 14.58 0.76
CA THR A 127 12.40 14.97 1.08
C THR A 127 13.29 13.78 1.42
N HIS A 128 12.70 12.60 1.65
CA HIS A 128 13.44 11.39 1.95
C HIS A 128 14.15 10.85 0.70
N GLU A 129 15.45 11.13 0.61
CA GLU A 129 16.31 10.84 -0.54
C GLU A 129 16.21 9.39 -1.08
N PRO A 130 16.25 8.32 -0.26
CA PRO A 130 16.07 6.97 -0.78
C PRO A 130 14.73 6.75 -1.49
N SER A 131 13.65 7.30 -0.94
CA SER A 131 12.31 7.21 -1.56
C SER A 131 12.25 8.05 -2.82
N ARG A 132 12.84 9.26 -2.83
CA ARG A 132 12.92 10.10 -4.03
C ARG A 132 13.62 9.39 -5.16
N ARG A 133 14.79 8.78 -4.90
CA ARG A 133 15.54 8.04 -5.93
C ARG A 133 14.76 6.85 -6.47
N ALA A 134 14.17 6.04 -5.60
CA ALA A 134 13.43 4.84 -6.02
C ALA A 134 12.18 5.19 -6.84
N VAL A 135 11.40 6.18 -6.39
CA VAL A 135 10.18 6.62 -7.09
C VAL A 135 10.52 7.41 -8.35
N GLY A 136 11.58 8.24 -8.30
CA GLY A 136 12.07 8.97 -9.47
C GLY A 136 12.52 8.03 -10.58
N ALA A 137 13.27 6.98 -10.26
CA ALA A 137 13.64 5.95 -11.24
C ALA A 137 12.41 5.27 -11.87
N LEU A 138 11.36 5.02 -11.09
CA LEU A 138 10.11 4.47 -11.59
C LEU A 138 9.39 5.44 -12.53
N LEU A 139 9.26 6.71 -12.13
CA LEU A 139 8.64 7.77 -12.96
C LEU A 139 9.41 7.98 -14.26
N THR A 140 10.74 8.01 -14.22
CA THR A 140 11.59 8.11 -15.42
C THR A 140 11.42 6.89 -16.32
N SER A 141 11.35 5.68 -15.76
CA SER A 141 11.16 4.45 -16.54
C SER A 141 9.79 4.37 -17.21
N MET A 142 8.74 4.92 -16.60
CA MET A 142 7.38 4.89 -17.14
C MET A 142 7.07 6.09 -18.03
N GLY A 143 7.81 7.19 -17.84
CA GLY A 143 7.59 8.45 -18.52
C GLY A 143 6.34 9.20 -18.03
N PRO A 144 6.18 10.47 -18.46
CA PRO A 144 4.97 11.24 -18.20
C PRO A 144 3.74 10.56 -18.80
N ASN A 145 2.66 10.41 -18.03
CA ASN A 145 1.44 9.75 -18.49
C ASN A 145 0.20 10.64 -18.27
N MET A 146 -0.08 11.50 -19.25
CA MET A 146 -1.22 12.41 -19.20
C MET A 146 -2.57 11.69 -19.20
N GLU A 147 -2.71 10.61 -19.97
CA GLU A 147 -3.95 9.86 -20.11
C GLU A 147 -4.36 9.23 -18.78
N SER A 148 -3.46 8.46 -18.16
CA SER A 148 -3.69 7.85 -16.85
C SER A 148 -3.96 8.89 -15.77
N ALA A 149 -3.20 9.99 -15.75
CA ALA A 149 -3.42 11.08 -14.80
C ALA A 149 -4.81 11.71 -14.95
N ASN A 150 -5.28 11.92 -16.17
CA ASN A 150 -6.59 12.53 -16.45
C ASN A 150 -7.74 11.57 -16.16
N GLU A 151 -7.59 10.27 -16.42
CA GLU A 151 -8.57 9.27 -16.03
C GLU A 151 -8.74 9.21 -14.51
N ILE A 152 -7.63 9.10 -13.76
CA ILE A 152 -7.66 9.07 -12.29
C ILE A 152 -8.28 10.37 -11.77
N ALA A 153 -7.87 11.52 -12.32
CA ALA A 153 -8.42 12.82 -11.94
C ALA A 153 -9.94 12.90 -12.18
N SER A 154 -10.43 12.42 -13.33
CA SER A 154 -11.86 12.41 -13.65
C SER A 154 -12.67 11.52 -12.71
N ILE A 155 -12.12 10.37 -12.33
CA ILE A 155 -12.75 9.45 -11.37
C ILE A 155 -12.84 10.13 -10.00
N CYS A 156 -11.73 10.67 -9.50
CA CYS A 156 -11.66 11.32 -8.20
C CYS A 156 -12.53 12.57 -8.12
N SER A 157 -12.55 13.41 -9.16
CA SER A 157 -13.38 14.62 -9.19
C SER A 157 -14.87 14.29 -9.11
N LYS A 158 -15.34 13.29 -9.89
CA LYS A 158 -16.73 12.82 -9.83
C LYS A 158 -17.11 12.27 -8.45
N CYS A 159 -16.19 11.58 -7.78
CA CYS A 159 -16.43 11.09 -6.41
C CYS A 159 -16.54 12.24 -5.40
N GLN A 160 -15.69 13.26 -5.56
CA GLN A 160 -15.69 14.46 -4.73
C GLN A 160 -16.99 15.27 -4.93
N GLU A 161 -17.40 15.51 -6.17
CA GLU A 161 -18.66 16.19 -6.51
C GLU A 161 -19.88 15.49 -5.91
N ARG A 162 -19.90 14.15 -5.97
CA ARG A 162 -21.00 13.34 -5.40
C ARG A 162 -20.90 13.14 -3.89
N SER A 163 -19.84 13.66 -3.24
CA SER A 163 -19.52 13.38 -1.83
C SER A 163 -19.55 11.88 -1.50
N SER A 164 -19.21 11.03 -2.47
CA SER A 164 -19.32 9.57 -2.36
C SER A 164 -18.16 8.91 -3.08
N TRP A 165 -17.35 8.20 -2.31
CA TRP A 165 -16.20 7.42 -2.78
C TRP A 165 -16.52 5.92 -2.82
N LYS A 166 -17.82 5.59 -2.84
CA LYS A 166 -18.28 4.21 -2.88
C LYS A 166 -17.84 3.58 -4.20
N GLY A 167 -17.16 2.43 -4.13
CA GLY A 167 -16.66 1.75 -5.33
C GLY A 167 -15.42 2.38 -5.96
N ILE A 168 -14.68 3.24 -5.26
CA ILE A 168 -13.48 3.89 -5.82
C ILE A 168 -12.40 2.90 -6.26
N ILE A 169 -12.25 1.78 -5.54
CA ILE A 169 -11.17 0.81 -5.80
C ILE A 169 -11.29 0.19 -7.19
N PRO A 170 -12.42 -0.44 -7.59
CA PRO A 170 -12.52 -1.02 -8.93
C PRO A 170 -12.48 0.04 -10.05
N LEU A 171 -12.75 1.32 -9.75
CA LEU A 171 -12.62 2.39 -10.74
C LEU A 171 -11.15 2.74 -11.03
N ILE A 172 -10.31 2.79 -9.99
CA ILE A 172 -8.88 3.13 -10.15
C ILE A 172 -8.03 1.89 -10.46
N TRP A 173 -8.31 0.77 -9.79
CA TRP A 173 -7.60 -0.50 -9.90
C TRP A 173 -8.55 -1.61 -10.39
N PRO A 174 -8.91 -1.61 -11.69
CA PRO A 174 -9.99 -2.45 -12.22
C PRO A 174 -9.72 -3.95 -12.17
N ARG A 175 -8.45 -4.38 -12.07
CA ARG A 175 -8.06 -5.79 -12.00
C ARG A 175 -7.94 -6.33 -10.57
N THR A 176 -8.30 -5.53 -9.56
CA THR A 176 -8.26 -5.95 -8.15
C THR A 176 -9.24 -7.09 -7.90
N LYS A 177 -8.72 -8.23 -7.43
CA LYS A 177 -9.48 -9.44 -7.11
C LYS A 177 -9.98 -9.45 -5.67
N TYR A 178 -9.14 -9.00 -4.73
CA TYR A 178 -9.49 -8.95 -3.30
C TYR A 178 -8.68 -7.89 -2.54
N ILE A 179 -9.21 -7.55 -1.35
CA ILE A 179 -8.53 -6.70 -0.37
C ILE A 179 -7.97 -7.58 0.74
N ASP A 180 -6.67 -7.49 0.97
CA ASP A 180 -5.92 -8.27 1.96
C ASP A 180 -5.65 -7.43 3.22
N VAL A 181 -6.55 -7.54 4.19
CA VAL A 181 -6.50 -6.81 5.46
C VAL A 181 -7.01 -7.66 6.62
N ILE A 182 -6.38 -7.53 7.79
CA ILE A 182 -6.91 -8.15 9.01
C ILE A 182 -8.19 -7.42 9.44
N VAL A 183 -9.32 -8.14 9.37
CA VAL A 183 -10.68 -7.72 9.78
C VAL A 183 -11.24 -8.56 10.94
N THR A 184 -10.45 -9.45 11.53
CA THR A 184 -10.88 -10.27 12.67
C THR A 184 -10.76 -9.53 14.00
N GLY A 185 -11.50 -9.98 15.02
CA GLY A 185 -11.52 -9.36 16.35
C GLY A 185 -12.05 -7.92 16.34
N ALA A 186 -11.42 -7.01 17.09
CA ALA A 186 -11.81 -5.60 17.17
C ALA A 186 -11.75 -4.85 15.81
N LYS A 187 -11.21 -5.45 14.76
CA LYS A 187 -11.14 -4.87 13.41
C LYS A 187 -12.34 -5.21 12.53
N ALA A 188 -13.28 -6.06 12.99
CA ALA A 188 -14.51 -6.38 12.27
C ALA A 188 -15.42 -5.16 12.05
N GLN A 189 -15.32 -4.15 12.93
CA GLN A 189 -16.05 -2.89 12.80
C GLN A 189 -15.78 -2.12 11.49
N TYR A 190 -14.67 -2.42 10.80
CA TYR A 190 -14.30 -1.76 9.55
C TYR A 190 -14.88 -2.44 8.30
N ILE A 191 -15.51 -3.61 8.43
CA ILE A 191 -16.10 -4.36 7.30
C ILE A 191 -17.09 -3.53 6.48
N PRO A 192 -18.03 -2.77 7.08
CA PRO A 192 -18.96 -1.95 6.29
C PRO A 192 -18.26 -0.86 5.48
N MET A 193 -17.23 -0.22 6.04
CA MET A 193 -16.43 0.81 5.35
C MET A 193 -15.63 0.22 4.19
N LEU A 194 -15.06 -0.98 4.35
CA LEU A 194 -14.34 -1.67 3.29
C LEU A 194 -15.27 -2.11 2.16
N ASN A 195 -16.46 -2.62 2.48
CA ASN A 195 -17.47 -2.99 1.50
C ASN A 195 -17.95 -1.77 0.69
N MET A 196 -18.03 -0.59 1.32
CA MET A 196 -18.32 0.65 0.61
C MET A 196 -17.24 0.99 -0.43
N SER A 197 -15.97 0.66 -0.20
CA SER A 197 -14.89 0.94 -1.16
C SER A 197 -14.89 0.05 -2.42
N GLY A 198 -15.71 -1.03 -2.46
CA GLY A 198 -16.10 -1.68 -3.71
C GLY A 198 -15.59 -3.09 -3.99
N HIS A 199 -15.11 -3.86 -3.02
CA HIS A 199 -14.70 -5.25 -3.27
C HIS A 199 -15.14 -6.25 -2.21
N LEU A 200 -15.22 -7.51 -2.66
CA LEU A 200 -15.38 -8.70 -1.83
C LEU A 200 -14.16 -8.82 -0.92
N LEU A 201 -14.38 -8.62 0.39
CA LEU A 201 -13.45 -9.10 1.39
C LEU A 201 -13.45 -10.62 1.28
N LEU A 202 -12.40 -11.21 0.73
CA LEU A 202 -12.13 -12.59 1.08
C LEU A 202 -11.76 -12.56 2.56
N PRO A 203 -12.53 -13.22 3.45
CA PRO A 203 -12.08 -13.38 4.82
C PRO A 203 -10.77 -14.15 4.72
N GLN A 204 -9.66 -13.47 4.96
CA GLN A 204 -8.42 -14.15 5.29
C GLN A 204 -8.78 -15.07 6.47
N PRO A 205 -8.68 -16.41 6.35
CA PRO A 205 -8.59 -17.24 7.53
C PRO A 205 -7.22 -16.92 8.13
N SER A 206 -7.12 -15.78 8.84
CA SER A 206 -5.92 -15.28 9.55
C SER A 206 -4.63 -15.96 9.09
N LEU A 207 -4.15 -15.66 7.87
CA LEU A 207 -2.99 -16.36 7.30
C LEU A 207 -1.73 -16.19 8.17
N SER A 208 -1.75 -15.25 9.11
CA SER A 208 -0.83 -15.18 10.24
C SER A 208 -1.51 -14.55 11.47
N HIS A 209 -1.72 -15.32 12.53
CA HIS A 209 -1.92 -14.76 13.87
C HIS A 209 -0.53 -14.62 14.51
N MET A 210 -0.02 -13.40 14.57
CA MET A 210 1.32 -13.13 15.10
C MET A 210 1.23 -12.01 16.14
N ALA A 211 1.54 -12.35 17.39
CA ALA A 211 1.60 -11.40 18.50
C ALA A 211 3.03 -11.37 19.05
N PRO A 212 3.61 -10.19 19.34
CA PRO A 212 4.85 -10.14 20.11
C PRO A 212 4.59 -10.78 21.49
N ARG A 213 5.45 -11.72 21.90
CA ARG A 213 5.38 -12.26 23.27
C ARG A 213 5.57 -11.09 24.24
N ARG A 214 4.67 -10.95 25.22
CA ARG A 214 4.89 -10.01 26.34
C ARG A 214 6.17 -10.44 27.04
N LEU A 215 7.13 -9.53 27.16
CA LEU A 215 8.23 -9.69 28.11
C LEU A 215 7.57 -9.72 29.49
N ALA A 216 7.72 -10.83 30.20
CA ALA A 216 7.30 -10.92 31.61
C ALA A 216 8.06 -9.85 32.39
N THR A 217 7.33 -8.99 33.07
CA THR A 217 7.84 -8.03 34.06
C THR A 217 8.22 -8.76 35.33
#